data_AF-A0A4R5PDZ3-F1
#
_entry.id   AF-A0A4R5PDZ3-F1
#
_cell.length_a   1.000
_cell.length_b   1.000
_cell.length_c   1.000
_cell.angle_alpha   90.00
_cell.angle_beta   90.00
_cell.angle_gamma   90.00
#
_symmetry.space_group_name_H-M   'P 1'
#
loop_
_entity.id
_entity.type
_entity.pdbx_description
1 polymer ?
#
loop_
_entity_poly.entity_id
_entity_poly.type
_entity_poly.pdbx_seq_one_letter_code
_entity_poly.pdbx_strand_id
1 'polypeptide(L)'
;MTDLLLQVDPEALLSFAQQLEGRADDLEAGLAAQRMKVESVVARAGSMYTKDGRVSPVFKPMGSAVDKALDKAEENVSALTKTLRNDAELLREFVAAHEEAERRAVDGWEAGELQVKPRGAVA
;
A
#
# COMPACT_ATOMS: atom_id res chain seq x y z
N MET A 1 -4.79 28.06 23.34
CA MET A 1 -4.92 26.74 22.69
C MET A 1 -4.70 27.02 21.22
N THR A 2 -3.62 26.51 20.65
CA THR A 2 -3.10 26.92 19.35
C THR A 2 -4.13 26.71 18.23
N ASP A 3 -4.62 27.83 17.68
CA ASP A 3 -5.19 27.94 16.33
C ASP A 3 -4.11 27.59 15.30
N LEU A 4 -3.67 26.33 15.29
CA LEU A 4 -3.13 25.74 14.08
C LEU A 4 -4.32 25.65 13.13
N LEU A 5 -4.57 26.73 12.39
CA LEU A 5 -5.27 26.64 11.11
C LEU A 5 -4.61 25.47 10.38
N LEU A 6 -5.30 24.34 10.32
CA LEU A 6 -4.88 23.14 9.61
C LEU A 6 -4.66 23.56 8.17
N GLN A 7 -3.43 23.95 7.84
CA GLN A 7 -3.02 24.13 6.46
C GLN A 7 -2.91 22.73 5.89
N VAL A 8 -4.00 22.29 5.25
CA VAL A 8 -4.00 21.08 4.46
C VAL A 8 -3.13 21.33 3.24
N ASP A 9 -2.22 20.39 2.96
CA ASP A 9 -1.41 20.36 1.74
C ASP A 9 -1.92 19.18 0.89
N PRO A 10 -2.84 19.42 -0.07
CA PRO A 10 -3.42 18.37 -0.89
C PRO A 10 -2.39 17.60 -1.70
N GLU A 11 -1.38 18.31 -2.23
CA GLU A 11 -0.36 17.70 -3.09
C GLU A 11 0.52 16.74 -2.29
N ALA A 12 0.92 17.14 -1.07
CA ALA A 12 1.67 16.26 -0.18
C ALA A 12 0.86 15.00 0.21
N LEU A 13 -0.44 15.14 0.47
CA LEU A 13 -1.32 14.01 0.81
C LEU A 13 -1.52 13.06 -0.38
N LEU A 14 -1.70 13.58 -1.60
CA LEU A 14 -1.80 12.78 -2.82
C LEU A 14 -0.49 12.07 -3.14
N SER A 15 0.64 12.75 -2.97
CA SER A 15 1.98 12.15 -3.12
C SER A 15 2.19 11.02 -2.12
N PHE A 16 1.78 11.22 -0.86
CA PHE A 16 1.84 10.17 0.15
C PHE A 16 0.95 8.97 -0.21
N ALA A 17 -0.29 9.20 -0.66
CA ALA A 17 -1.17 8.14 -1.13
C ALA A 17 -0.54 7.31 -2.27
N GLN A 18 0.10 7.98 -3.24
CA GLN A 18 0.83 7.31 -4.32
C GLN A 18 2.01 6.48 -3.79
N GLN A 19 2.74 6.97 -2.79
CA GLN A 19 3.82 6.21 -2.16
C GLN A 19 3.32 4.96 -1.43
N LEU A 20 2.13 5.00 -0.81
CA LEU A 20 1.54 3.83 -0.16
C LEU A 20 1.22 2.73 -1.17
N GLU A 21 0.67 3.09 -2.32
CA GLU A 21 0.41 2.15 -3.42
C GLU A 21 1.71 1.58 -4.01
N GLY A 22 2.70 2.43 -4.28
CA GLY A 22 4.00 1.97 -4.77
C GLY A 22 4.67 0.97 -3.82
N ARG A 23 4.61 1.23 -2.51
CA ARG A 23 5.09 0.28 -1.49
C ARG A 23 4.28 -1.02 -1.47
N ALA A 24 2.97 -0.95 -1.71
CA ALA A 24 2.14 -2.14 -1.80
C ALA A 24 2.57 -3.01 -2.99
N ASP A 25 2.77 -2.40 -4.16
CA ASP A 25 3.21 -3.10 -5.37
C ASP A 25 4.62 -3.71 -5.20
N ASP A 26 5.55 -2.95 -4.59
CA ASP A 26 6.90 -3.43 -4.30
C ASP A 26 6.90 -4.64 -3.35
N LEU A 27 6.01 -4.66 -2.36
CA LEU A 27 5.88 -5.78 -1.42
C LEU A 27 5.35 -7.04 -2.11
N GLU A 28 4.33 -6.91 -2.96
CA GLU A 28 3.76 -8.04 -3.71
C GLU A 28 4.79 -8.62 -4.69
N ALA A 29 5.46 -7.75 -5.46
CA ALA A 29 6.50 -8.16 -6.42
C ALA A 29 7.70 -8.79 -5.70
N GLY A 30 8.14 -8.19 -4.59
CA GLY A 30 9.23 -8.69 -3.76
C GLY A 30 8.94 -10.07 -3.20
N LEU A 31 7.71 -10.31 -2.70
CA LEU A 31 7.33 -11.61 -2.18
C LEU A 31 7.30 -12.69 -3.27
N ALA A 32 6.71 -12.39 -4.44
CA ALA A 32 6.68 -13.34 -5.55
C ALA A 32 8.10 -13.75 -6.00
N ALA A 33 9.02 -12.78 -6.08
CA ALA A 33 10.41 -13.05 -6.41
C ALA A 33 11.12 -13.91 -5.35
N GLN A 34 10.89 -13.65 -4.06
CA GLN A 34 11.48 -14.43 -2.98
C GLN A 34 10.90 -15.85 -2.91
N ARG A 35 9.58 -16.03 -3.12
CA ARG A 35 8.94 -17.34 -3.16
C ARG A 35 9.60 -18.25 -4.19
N MET A 36 9.70 -17.79 -5.44
CA MET A 36 10.38 -18.54 -6.50
C MET A 36 11.81 -18.92 -6.14
N LYS A 37 12.56 -17.99 -5.52
CA LYS A 37 13.94 -18.23 -5.12
C LYS A 37 14.03 -19.30 -4.03
N VAL A 38 13.23 -19.19 -2.97
CA VAL A 38 13.24 -20.13 -1.85
C VAL A 38 12.83 -21.53 -2.29
N GLU A 39 11.73 -21.66 -3.04
CA GLU A 39 11.27 -22.95 -3.58
C GLU A 39 12.34 -23.59 -4.47
N SER A 40 13.00 -22.81 -5.32
CA SER A 40 14.09 -23.31 -6.18
C SER A 40 15.28 -23.86 -5.39
N VAL A 41 15.64 -23.20 -4.28
CA VAL A 41 16.75 -23.60 -3.41
C VAL A 41 16.40 -24.91 -2.70
N VAL A 42 15.18 -25.01 -2.18
CA VAL A 42 14.71 -26.22 -1.49
C VAL A 42 14.62 -27.40 -2.45
N ALA A 43 14.07 -27.19 -3.65
CA ALA A 43 13.98 -28.21 -4.68
C ALA A 43 15.38 -28.70 -5.09
N ARG A 44 16.31 -27.77 -5.35
CA ARG A 44 17.70 -28.08 -5.72
C ARG A 44 18.42 -28.84 -4.60
N ALA A 45 18.28 -28.42 -3.34
CA ALA A 45 18.88 -29.11 -2.20
C ALA A 45 18.35 -30.54 -2.08
N GLY A 46 17.03 -30.72 -2.20
CA GLY A 46 16.39 -32.03 -2.13
C GLY A 46 16.75 -32.97 -3.29
N SER A 47 17.02 -32.42 -4.48
CA SER A 47 17.39 -33.20 -5.67
C SER A 47 18.85 -33.65 -5.69
N MET A 48 19.75 -33.04 -4.91
CA MET A 48 21.17 -33.45 -4.87
C MET A 48 21.40 -34.89 -4.39
N TYR A 49 20.40 -35.48 -3.74
CA TYR A 49 20.48 -36.80 -3.12
C TYR A 49 19.82 -37.91 -3.96
N THR A 50 19.37 -37.60 -5.18
CA THR A 50 18.74 -38.56 -6.09
C THR A 50 19.42 -38.52 -7.46
N LYS A 51 19.49 -39.67 -8.13
CA LYS A 51 20.09 -39.76 -9.47
C LYS A 51 19.16 -39.25 -10.57
N ASP A 52 17.85 -39.24 -10.32
CA ASP A 52 16.83 -38.82 -11.27
C ASP A 52 16.45 -37.33 -11.12
N GLY A 53 17.14 -36.59 -10.24
CA GLY A 53 16.91 -35.15 -10.03
C GLY A 53 15.61 -34.82 -9.30
N ARG A 54 14.89 -35.82 -8.78
CA ARG A 54 13.67 -35.59 -7.99
C ARG A 54 14.03 -35.27 -6.54
N VAL A 55 13.20 -34.49 -5.86
CA VAL A 55 13.37 -34.24 -4.42
C VAL A 55 13.28 -35.56 -3.65
N SER A 56 14.33 -35.90 -2.90
CA SER A 56 14.35 -37.12 -2.10
C SER A 56 13.23 -37.11 -1.04
N PRO A 57 12.54 -38.24 -0.79
CA PRO A 57 11.42 -38.31 0.16
C PRO A 57 11.71 -37.77 1.56
N VAL A 58 12.96 -37.87 2.02
CA VAL A 58 13.38 -37.39 3.35
C VAL A 58 13.33 -35.86 3.48
N PHE A 59 13.39 -35.12 2.37
CA PHE A 59 13.29 -33.66 2.35
C PHE A 59 11.87 -33.15 2.09
N LYS A 60 10.92 -34.02 1.74
CA LYS A 60 9.51 -33.62 1.52
C LYS A 60 8.89 -32.89 2.72
N PRO A 61 9.12 -33.29 3.99
CA PRO A 61 8.60 -32.55 5.13
C PRO A 61 9.13 -31.11 5.20
N MET A 62 10.40 -30.90 4.84
CA MET A 62 11.00 -29.58 4.80
C MET A 62 10.40 -28.72 3.69
N GLY A 63 10.16 -29.28 2.50
CA GLY A 63 9.43 -28.61 1.42
C GLY A 63 8.04 -28.15 1.88
N SER A 64 7.27 -29.05 2.49
CA SER A 64 5.93 -28.70 3.01
C SER A 64 5.95 -27.62 4.09
N ALA A 65 6.98 -27.59 4.94
CA ALA A 65 7.14 -26.54 5.96
C ALA A 65 7.43 -25.19 5.31
N VAL A 66 8.26 -25.17 4.27
CA VAL A 66 8.57 -23.97 3.49
C VAL A 66 7.34 -23.47 2.74
N ASP A 67 6.60 -24.35 2.06
CA ASP A 67 5.38 -23.99 1.35
C ASP A 67 4.37 -23.31 2.30
N LYS A 68 4.14 -23.92 3.47
CA LYS A 68 3.26 -23.33 4.50
C LYS A 68 3.74 -21.96 4.99
N ALA A 69 5.04 -21.78 5.16
CA ALA A 69 5.60 -20.50 5.59
C ALA A 69 5.43 -19.42 4.50
N LEU A 70 5.61 -19.79 3.23
CA LEU A 70 5.43 -18.90 2.08
C LEU A 70 3.96 -18.55 1.88
N ASP A 71 3.03 -19.50 2.03
CA ASP A 71 1.59 -19.24 1.98
C ASP A 71 1.18 -18.24 3.07
N LYS A 72 1.74 -18.36 4.29
CA LYS A 72 1.51 -17.38 5.35
C LYS A 72 2.13 -16.02 5.06
N ALA A 73 3.29 -15.98 4.43
CA ALA A 73 3.87 -14.71 3.99
C ALA A 73 2.97 -14.03 2.93
N GLU A 74 2.37 -14.79 2.01
CA GLU A 74 1.42 -14.27 1.02
C GLU A 74 0.13 -13.73 1.65
N GLU A 75 -0.45 -14.48 2.58
CA GLU A 75 -1.61 -14.00 3.34
C GLU A 75 -1.31 -12.67 4.05
N ASN A 76 -0.15 -12.58 4.72
CA ASN A 76 0.24 -11.37 5.45
C ASN A 76 0.53 -10.18 4.53
N VAL A 77 1.25 -10.40 3.42
CA VAL A 77 1.53 -9.33 2.44
C VAL A 77 0.25 -8.89 1.76
N SER A 78 -0.65 -9.81 1.40
CA SER A 78 -1.96 -9.46 0.84
C SER A 78 -2.79 -8.63 1.81
N ALA A 79 -2.80 -8.98 3.10
CA ALA A 79 -3.51 -8.19 4.10
C ALA A 79 -2.91 -6.78 4.25
N LEU A 80 -1.59 -6.68 4.36
CA LEU A 80 -0.89 -5.40 4.51
C LEU A 80 -1.09 -4.49 3.30
N THR A 81 -0.92 -5.02 2.09
CA THR A 81 -1.03 -4.27 0.83
C THR A 81 -2.46 -3.78 0.61
N LYS A 82 -3.49 -4.55 1.00
CA LYS A 82 -4.87 -4.07 1.04
C LYS A 82 -5.04 -2.89 1.97
N THR A 83 -4.47 -2.95 3.18
CA THR A 83 -4.51 -1.82 4.11
C THR A 83 -3.84 -0.59 3.53
N LEU A 84 -2.64 -0.72 2.93
CA LEU A 84 -1.94 0.40 2.31
C LEU A 84 -2.74 1.06 1.18
N ARG A 85 -3.39 0.26 0.34
CA ARG A 85 -4.25 0.75 -0.75
C ARG A 85 -5.51 1.43 -0.22
N ASN A 86 -6.13 0.86 0.82
CA ASN A 86 -7.26 1.50 1.51
C ASN A 86 -6.86 2.85 2.13
N ASP A 87 -5.71 2.93 2.78
CA ASP A 87 -5.22 4.18 3.37
C ASP A 87 -4.95 5.24 2.29
N ALA A 88 -4.42 4.83 1.14
CA ALA A 88 -4.25 5.71 -0.02
C ALA A 88 -5.58 6.25 -0.55
N GLU A 89 -6.62 5.40 -0.62
CA GLU A 89 -7.97 5.80 -1.01
C GLU A 89 -8.56 6.82 -0.04
N LEU A 90 -8.48 6.57 1.27
CA LEU A 90 -8.96 7.49 2.30
C LEU A 90 -8.29 8.87 2.23
N LEU A 91 -6.98 8.92 1.91
CA LEU A 91 -6.27 10.18 1.71
C LEU A 91 -6.80 10.95 0.49
N ARG A 92 -7.12 10.27 -0.60
CA ARG A 92 -7.72 10.89 -1.79
C ARG A 92 -9.13 11.39 -1.52
N GLU A 93 -9.94 10.61 -0.80
CA GLU A 93 -11.28 11.01 -0.40
C GLU A 93 -11.23 12.27 0.47
N PHE A 94 -10.29 12.32 1.42
CA PHE A 94 -10.07 13.51 2.25
C PHE A 94 -9.71 14.74 1.41
N VAL A 95 -8.78 14.59 0.46
CA VAL A 95 -8.40 15.69 -0.46
C VAL A 95 -9.59 16.16 -1.29
N ALA A 96 -10.36 15.24 -1.87
CA ALA A 96 -11.56 15.58 -2.63
C ALA A 96 -12.62 16.32 -1.78
N ALA A 97 -12.82 15.88 -0.54
CA ALA A 97 -13.71 16.54 0.41
C ALA A 97 -13.20 17.95 0.80
N HIS A 98 -11.88 18.11 0.94
CA HIS A 98 -11.27 19.40 1.20
C HIS A 98 -11.44 20.37 0.02
N GLU A 99 -11.17 19.94 -1.20
CA GLU A 99 -11.37 20.77 -2.41
C GLU A 99 -12.82 21.20 -2.58
N GLU A 100 -13.77 20.29 -2.33
CA GLU A 100 -15.20 20.60 -2.36
C GLU A 100 -15.59 21.63 -1.28
N ALA A 101 -15.02 21.51 -0.08
CA ALA A 101 -15.24 22.48 0.99
C ALA A 101 -14.67 23.86 0.62
N GLU A 102 -13.48 23.92 0.02
CA GLU A 102 -12.87 25.17 -0.47
C GLU A 102 -13.72 25.82 -1.58
N ARG A 103 -14.26 25.04 -2.52
CA ARG A 103 -15.18 25.56 -3.56
C ARG A 103 -16.43 26.19 -2.96
N ARG A 104 -17.09 25.48 -2.04
CA ARG A 104 -18.29 26.02 -1.36
C ARG A 104 -17.96 27.26 -0.52
N ALA A 105 -16.76 27.31 0.06
CA ALA A 105 -16.32 28.50 0.79
C ALA A 105 -16.17 29.70 -0.15
N VAL A 106 -15.62 29.50 -1.36
CA VAL A 106 -15.55 30.56 -2.39
C VAL A 106 -16.95 31.04 -2.76
N ASP A 107 -17.85 30.11 -3.11
CA ASP A 107 -19.23 30.46 -3.50
C ASP A 107 -19.97 31.23 -2.38
N GLY A 108 -19.84 30.78 -1.13
CA GLY A 108 -20.46 31.44 0.03
C GLY A 108 -19.85 32.82 0.33
N TRP A 109 -18.56 33.02 0.04
CA TRP A 109 -17.93 34.34 0.15
C TRP A 109 -18.40 35.29 -0.94
N GLU A 110 -18.48 34.82 -2.19
CA GLU A 110 -19.01 35.60 -3.32
C GLU A 110 -20.48 35.97 -3.12
N ALA A 111 -21.27 35.11 -2.49
CA ALA A 111 -22.65 35.38 -2.09
C ALA A 111 -22.78 36.33 -0.86
N GLY A 112 -21.68 36.67 -0.20
CA GLY A 112 -21.67 37.50 1.01
C GLY A 112 -22.14 36.79 2.28
N GLU A 113 -22.30 35.46 2.23
CA GLU A 113 -22.70 34.63 3.37
C GLU A 113 -21.52 34.36 4.32
N LEU A 114 -20.29 34.36 3.79
CA LEU A 114 -19.05 34.23 4.56
C LEU A 114 -18.36 35.58 4.73
N GLN A 115 -17.98 35.89 5.97
CA GLN A 115 -17.30 37.15 6.33
C GLN A 115 -15.80 37.14 6.04
N VAL A 116 -15.19 35.96 5.88
CA VAL A 116 -13.74 35.81 5.67
C VAL A 116 -13.49 35.33 4.25
N LYS A 117 -12.54 35.98 3.56
CA LYS A 117 -12.15 35.59 2.21
C LYS A 117 -11.42 34.24 2.21
N PRO A 118 -11.93 33.22 1.49
CA PRO A 118 -11.27 31.92 1.36
C PRO A 118 -10.08 31.99 0.41
N ARG A 119 -9.19 31.02 0.52
CA ARG A 119 -7.90 31.01 -0.21
C ARG A 119 -8.07 30.96 -1.72
N GLY A 120 -9.08 30.24 -2.19
CA GLY A 120 -9.38 30.06 -3.62
C GLY A 120 -10.10 31.23 -4.29
N ALA A 121 -10.56 32.25 -3.55
CA ALA A 121 -11.29 33.37 -4.14
C ALA A 121 -10.36 34.33 -4.89
N VAL A 122 -10.64 34.58 -6.16
CA VAL A 122 -9.87 35.52 -7.00
C VAL A 122 -10.00 36.95 -6.43
N ALA A 123 -8.95 37.76 -6.57
CA ALA A 123 -8.89 39.14 -6.08
C ALA A 123 -9.73 40.11 -6.92
#